data_AF-A0A3B9NRN3-F1
#
_entry.id   AF-A0A3B9NRN3-F1
#
_cell.length_a   1.000
_cell.length_b   1.000
_cell.length_c   1.000
_cell.angle_alpha   90.00
_cell.angle_beta   90.00
_cell.angle_gamma   90.00
#
_symmetry.space_group_name_H-M   'P 1'
#
loop_
_entity.id
_entity.type
_entity.pdbx_description
1 polymer ?
#
loop_
_entity_poly.entity_id
_entity_poly.type
_entity_poly.pdbx_seq_one_letter_code
_entity_poly.pdbx_strand_id
1 'polypeptide(L)'
;MTDLNATVLAVTQAIRDRSQPLRDLYLQQISDAKRDQPRREQLSCGNLAHGFAACGTEDKQRLKLMQSSNIAMVTAYNDMLSAHQP
;
A
#
# COMPACT_ATOMS: atom_id res chain seq x y z
N MET A 1 -24.80 15.45 2.72
CA MET A 1 -24.38 14.04 2.59
C MET A 1 -25.01 13.53 1.32
N THR A 2 -24.23 13.26 0.28
CA THR A 2 -24.73 12.81 -1.01
C THR A 2 -25.32 11.41 -0.84
N ASP A 3 -26.52 11.19 -1.38
CA ASP A 3 -27.16 9.88 -1.35
C ASP A 3 -26.33 8.91 -2.20
N LEU A 4 -25.85 7.82 -1.58
CA LEU A 4 -24.99 6.86 -2.26
C LEU A 4 -25.85 6.00 -3.19
N ASN A 5 -25.41 5.81 -4.44
CA ASN A 5 -26.11 4.93 -5.38
C ASN A 5 -26.36 3.55 -4.76
N ALA A 6 -27.59 3.05 -4.87
CA ALA A 6 -28.03 1.81 -4.22
C ALA A 6 -27.16 0.59 -4.59
N THR A 7 -26.73 0.48 -5.85
CA THR A 7 -25.83 -0.59 -6.30
C THR A 7 -24.46 -0.48 -5.64
N VAL A 8 -23.91 0.74 -5.56
CA VAL A 8 -22.61 0.98 -4.91
C VAL A 8 -22.68 0.64 -3.43
N LEU A 9 -23.77 0.99 -2.75
CA LEU A 9 -23.99 0.62 -1.35
C LEU A 9 -24.04 -0.90 -1.17
N ALA A 10 -24.82 -1.60 -1.98
CA ALA A 10 -24.96 -3.06 -1.91
C ALA A 10 -23.63 -3.78 -2.14
N VAL A 11 -22.86 -3.38 -3.17
CA VAL A 11 -21.54 -3.95 -3.45
C VAL A 11 -20.55 -3.66 -2.32
N THR A 12 -20.57 -2.43 -1.77
CA THR A 12 -19.72 -2.05 -0.64
C THR A 12 -20.00 -2.94 0.57
N GLN A 13 -21.27 -3.18 0.89
CA GLN A 13 -21.66 -4.03 2.00
C GLN A 13 -21.23 -5.48 1.78
N ALA A 14 -21.47 -6.03 0.58
CA ALA A 14 -21.06 -7.39 0.24
C ALA A 14 -19.53 -7.60 0.32
N ILE A 15 -18.74 -6.59 -0.04
CA ILE A 15 -17.28 -6.63 0.09
C ILE A 15 -16.87 -6.58 1.56
N ARG A 16 -17.48 -5.70 2.37
CA ARG A 16 -17.20 -5.60 3.81
C ARG A 16 -17.48 -6.93 4.50
N ASP A 17 -18.66 -7.49 4.29
CA ASP A 17 -19.10 -8.72 4.95
C ASP A 17 -18.18 -9.90 4.59
N ARG A 18 -17.87 -10.08 3.30
CA ARG A 18 -16.98 -11.16 2.85
C ARG A 18 -15.53 -10.97 3.31
N SER A 19 -15.09 -9.72 3.50
CA SER A 19 -13.69 -9.41 3.83
C SER A 19 -13.43 -9.31 5.33
N GLN A 20 -14.46 -9.34 6.18
CA GLN A 20 -14.35 -9.10 7.63
C GLN A 20 -13.19 -9.89 8.27
N PRO A 21 -13.07 -11.23 8.11
CA PRO A 21 -12.01 -11.99 8.79
C PRO A 21 -10.60 -11.62 8.29
N LEU A 22 -10.46 -11.40 6.98
CA LEU A 22 -9.18 -11.00 6.38
C LEU A 22 -8.79 -9.57 6.77
N ARG A 23 -9.78 -8.69 6.90
CA ARG A 23 -9.56 -7.31 7.32
C ARG A 23 -9.08 -7.26 8.76
N ASP A 24 -9.67 -8.05 9.65
CA ASP A 24 -9.26 -8.13 11.05
C ASP A 24 -7.83 -8.66 11.18
N LEU A 25 -7.49 -9.73 10.45
CA LEU A 25 -6.13 -10.27 10.39
C LEU A 25 -5.12 -9.23 9.87
N TYR A 26 -5.46 -8.50 8.81
CA TYR A 26 -4.59 -7.45 8.25
C TYR A 26 -4.35 -6.31 9.25
N LEU A 27 -5.40 -5.86 9.95
CA LEU A 27 -5.29 -4.80 10.95
C LEU A 27 -4.44 -5.26 12.15
N GLN A 28 -4.56 -6.51 12.55
CA GLN A 28 -3.69 -7.11 13.57
C GLN A 28 -2.23 -7.10 13.13
N GLN A 29 -1.93 -7.55 11.91
CA GLN A 29 -0.57 -7.53 11.36
C GLN A 29 0.03 -6.12 11.31
N ILE A 30 -0.75 -5.10 10.91
CA ILE A 30 -0.28 -3.71 10.96
C ILE A 30 0.02 -3.28 12.40
N SER A 31 -0.88 -3.60 13.33
CA SER A 31 -0.70 -3.26 14.74
C SER A 31 0.57 -3.91 15.31
N ASP A 32 0.82 -5.16 14.94
CA ASP A 32 2.00 -5.91 15.35
C ASP A 32 3.28 -5.32 14.74
N ALA A 33 3.24 -5.02 13.43
CA ALA A 33 4.36 -4.42 12.69
C ALA A 33 4.70 -2.99 13.16
N LYS A 34 3.74 -2.23 13.70
CA LYS A 34 4.05 -0.92 14.31
C LYS A 34 5.00 -1.02 15.50
N ARG A 35 5.06 -2.17 16.18
CA ARG A 35 5.94 -2.38 17.35
C ARG A 35 7.39 -2.65 16.92
N ASP A 36 7.59 -3.20 15.73
CA ASP A 36 8.90 -3.45 15.14
C ASP A 36 9.24 -2.34 14.15
N GLN A 37 10.22 -1.49 14.47
CA GLN A 37 10.68 -0.47 13.52
C GLN A 37 11.09 -1.11 12.19
N PRO A 38 10.86 -0.45 11.03
CA PRO A 38 11.21 -1.01 9.73
C PRO A 38 12.70 -1.35 9.68
N ARG A 39 13.05 -2.64 9.62
CA ARG A 39 14.43 -3.11 9.42
C ARG A 39 14.87 -2.93 7.96
N ARG A 40 14.85 -1.69 7.47
CA ARG A 40 15.28 -1.36 6.10
C ARG A 40 16.77 -1.55 5.86
N GLU A 41 17.56 -1.74 6.93
CA GLU A 41 18.98 -2.11 6.86
C GLU A 41 19.22 -3.45 6.13
N GLN A 42 18.19 -4.29 6.00
CA GLN A 42 18.28 -5.61 5.35
C GLN A 42 17.75 -5.65 3.91
N LEU A 43 17.21 -4.55 3.37
CA LEU A 43 16.75 -4.52 1.98
C LEU A 43 17.95 -4.30 1.05
N SER A 44 18.16 -5.20 0.10
CA SER A 44 19.19 -5.01 -0.91
C SER A 44 18.90 -3.76 -1.75
N CYS A 45 19.96 -3.05 -2.16
CA CYS A 45 19.86 -1.80 -2.90
C CYS A 45 18.98 -1.92 -4.16
N GLY A 46 18.86 -3.12 -4.75
CA GLY A 46 18.00 -3.39 -5.90
C GLY A 46 16.50 -3.16 -5.61
N ASN A 47 15.98 -3.69 -4.50
CA ASN A 47 14.55 -3.56 -4.19
C ASN A 47 14.17 -2.09 -3.92
N LEU A 48 15.08 -1.31 -3.34
CA LEU A 48 14.89 0.12 -3.09
C LEU A 48 14.96 0.94 -4.40
N ALA A 49 15.92 0.62 -5.29
CA ALA A 49 16.08 1.33 -6.55
C ALA A 49 14.83 1.21 -7.45
N HIS A 50 14.23 0.02 -7.52
CA HIS A 50 13.02 -0.22 -8.30
C HIS A 50 11.80 0.48 -7.71
N GLY A 51 11.63 0.44 -6.38
CA GLY A 51 10.51 1.08 -5.70
C GLY A 51 10.49 2.61 -5.81
N PHE A 52 11.63 3.24 -6.13
CA PHE A 52 11.75 4.69 -6.23
C PHE A 52 11.91 5.19 -7.67
N ALA A 53 12.10 4.30 -8.66
CA ALA A 53 12.46 4.69 -10.02
C ALA A 53 11.46 5.70 -10.63
N ALA A 54 10.16 5.42 -10.45
CA ALA A 54 9.05 6.21 -10.97
C ALA A 54 8.67 7.44 -10.12
N CYS A 55 9.31 7.64 -8.96
CA CYS A 55 9.01 8.74 -8.06
C CYS A 55 9.66 10.06 -8.52
N GLY A 56 8.98 11.18 -8.28
CA GLY A 56 9.57 12.52 -8.41
C GLY A 56 10.71 12.74 -7.41
N THR A 57 11.51 13.80 -7.61
CA THR A 57 12.72 14.08 -6.81
C THR A 57 12.43 14.21 -5.31
N GLU A 58 11.31 14.84 -4.96
CA GLU A 58 10.89 15.06 -3.56
C GLU A 58 10.47 13.74 -2.88
N ASP A 59 9.71 12.90 -3.58
CA ASP A 59 9.30 11.58 -3.10
C ASP A 59 10.51 10.65 -2.96
N LYS A 60 11.47 10.69 -3.90
CA LYS A 60 12.73 9.95 -3.80
C LYS A 60 13.51 10.31 -2.54
N GLN A 61 13.55 11.59 -2.15
CA GLN A 61 14.22 12.01 -0.91
C GLN A 61 13.48 11.48 0.33
N ARG A 62 12.15 11.59 0.38
CA ARG A 62 11.34 11.09 1.51
C ARG A 62 11.42 9.57 1.67
N LEU A 63 11.47 8.84 0.56
CA LEU A 63 11.54 7.39 0.55
C LEU A 63 12.94 6.86 0.90
N LYS A 64 14.00 7.64 0.63
CA LYS A 64 15.37 7.37 1.10
C LYS A 64 15.55 7.58 2.61
N LEU A 65 14.72 8.42 3.24
CA LEU A 65 14.78 8.65 4.68
C LEU A 65 14.28 7.41 5.42
N MET A 66 15.18 6.76 6.16
CA MET A 66 14.99 5.47 6.83
C MET A 66 13.95 5.47 7.96
N GLN A 67 13.39 6.64 8.31
CA GLN A 67 12.50 6.84 9.46
C GLN A 67 11.04 7.14 9.08
N SER A 68 10.65 6.96 7.80
CA SER A 68 9.27 7.16 7.34
C SER A 68 8.50 5.83 7.21
N SER A 69 7.28 5.80 7.75
CA SER A 69 6.32 4.72 7.48
C SER A 69 5.75 4.89 6.07
N ASN A 70 5.93 3.88 5.21
CA ASN A 70 5.35 3.85 3.87
C ASN A 70 4.22 2.83 3.85
N ILE A 71 2.99 3.26 3.53
CA ILE A 71 1.82 2.39 3.40
C ILE A 71 1.49 2.28 1.91
N ALA A 72 1.61 1.08 1.35
CA ALA A 72 1.20 0.81 -0.02
C ALA A 72 -0.27 0.36 -0.05
N MET A 73 -1.02 0.86 -1.04
CA MET A 73 -2.32 0.32 -1.40
C MET A 73 -2.14 -0.58 -2.61
N VAL A 74 -2.27 -1.90 -2.41
CA VAL A 74 -2.27 -2.86 -3.52
C VAL A 74 -3.71 -3.03 -3.99
N THR A 75 -3.97 -2.69 -5.24
CA THR A 75 -5.27 -2.94 -5.86
C THR A 75 -5.12 -4.04 -6.92
N ALA A 76 -6.19 -4.81 -7.15
CA ALA A 76 -6.22 -5.76 -8.27
C ALA A 76 -6.33 -5.06 -9.63
N TYR A 77 -6.60 -3.74 -9.64
CA TYR A 77 -6.60 -2.91 -10.82
C TYR A 77 -5.17 -2.40 -11.03
N ASN A 78 -4.39 -3.17 -11.78
CA ASN A 78 -3.06 -2.77 -12.18
C ASN A 78 -3.10 -2.32 -13.63
N ASP A 79 -3.13 -1.00 -13.87
CA ASP A 79 -2.61 -0.48 -15.13
C ASP A 79 -1.13 -0.84 -15.13
N MET A 80 -0.74 -1.82 -15.96
CA MET A 80 0.59 -2.41 -15.96
C MET A 80 1.65 -1.33 -16.19
N LEU A 81 2.20 -0.77 -15.10
CA LEU A 81 3.30 0.18 -15.13
C LEU A 81 4.59 -0.61 -15.36
N SER A 82 4.98 -0.74 -16.63
CA SER A 82 6.28 -1.28 -17.00
C SER A 82 7.37 -0.28 -16.62
N ALA A 83 8.26 -0.67 -15.71
CA ALA A 83 9.47 0.09 -15.40
C ALA A 83 10.52 0.08 -16.54
N HIS A 84 10.24 -0.61 -17.65
CA HIS A 84 11.11 -0.75 -18.81
C HIS A 84 10.50 -0.14 -20.09
N GLN A 85 9.59 0.82 -19.96
CA GLN A 85 9.18 1.61 -21.11
C GLN A 85 10.27 2.68 -21.39
N PRO A 86 10.84 2.75 -22.61
CA PRO A 86 11.90 3.70 -22.96
C PRO A 86 11.44 5.17 -22.87
#